data_AF-A0A7W3ZQV5-F1
#
_entry.id   AF-A0A7W3ZQV5-F1
#
_cell.length_a   1.000
_cell.length_b   1.000
_cell.length_c   1.000
_cell.angle_alpha   90.00
_cell.angle_beta   90.00
_cell.angle_gamma   90.00
#
_symmetry.space_group_name_H-M   'P 1'
#
loop_
_entity.id
_entity.type
_entity.pdbx_description
1 polymer ?
#
loop_
_entity_poly.entity_id
_entity_poly.type
_entity_poly.pdbx_seq_one_letter_code
_entity_poly.pdbx_strand_id
1 'polypeptide(L)' 'VLARAAVAVGISGLFAETHPDPSKALSDGPNAWPLDQMEALLETLMELDAVTKKHGFSRFA' A
#
# COMPACT_ATOMS: atom_id res chain seq x y z
N VAL A 1 -7.05 1.90 3.48
CA VAL A 1 -6.59 2.55 4.75
C VAL A 1 -5.37 1.84 5.33
N LEU A 2 -5.37 0.51 5.47
CA LEU A 2 -4.26 -0.24 6.08
C LEU A 2 -2.91 -0.13 5.35
N ALA A 3 -2.89 -0.12 4.02
CA ALA A 3 -1.66 0.06 3.25
C ALA A 3 -0.90 1.35 3.63
N ARG A 4 -1.62 2.47 3.75
CA ARG A 4 -1.04 3.75 4.19
C ARG A 4 -0.51 3.66 5.62
N ALA A 5 -1.23 3.02 6.53
CA ALA A 5 -0.80 2.84 7.91
C ALA A 5 0.48 1.98 7.99
N ALA A 6 0.52 0.88 7.26
CA ALA A 6 1.69 -0.01 7.21
C ALA A 6 2.92 0.73 6.66
N VAL A 7 2.78 1.47 5.56
CA VAL A 7 3.87 2.26 4.99
C VAL A 7 4.32 3.38 5.94
N ALA A 8 3.38 4.07 6.61
CA ALA A 8 3.71 5.11 7.59
C ALA A 8 4.50 4.56 8.80
N VAL A 9 4.25 3.31 9.22
CA VAL A 9 5.00 2.61 10.26
C VAL A 9 6.42 2.23 9.82
N GLY A 10 6.73 2.24 8.52
CA GLY A 10 8.06 1.97 8.00
C GLY A 10 8.33 0.49 7.75
N ILE A 11 7.71 -0.04 6.69
CA ILE A 11 7.94 -1.41 6.21
C ILE A 11 8.95 -1.44 5.07
N SER A 12 9.56 -2.60 4.86
CA SER A 12 10.44 -2.83 3.71
C SER A 12 9.69 -3.17 2.43
N GLY A 13 8.46 -3.68 2.53
CA GLY A 13 7.66 -4.08 1.39
C GLY A 13 6.18 -4.22 1.75
N LEU A 14 5.32 -4.05 0.76
CA LEU A 14 3.88 -4.20 0.82
C LEU A 14 3.45 -5.24 -0.20
N PHE A 15 2.58 -6.16 0.20
CA PHE A 15 1.87 -7.06 -0.70
C PHE A 15 0.41 -6.62 -0.80
N ALA A 16 -0.12 -6.55 -2.02
CA ALA A 16 -1.52 -6.24 -2.28
C ALA A 16 -1.99 -7.00 -3.53
N GLU A 17 -3.16 -7.64 -3.44
CA GLU A 17 -3.81 -8.25 -4.59
C GLU A 17 -4.50 -7.17 -5.44
N THR A 18 -4.62 -7.42 -6.74
CA THR A 18 -5.31 -6.51 -7.66
C THR A 18 -6.05 -7.27 -8.75
N HIS A 19 -7.11 -6.67 -9.28
CA HIS A 19 -7.88 -7.24 -10.37
C HIS A 19 -8.45 -6.14 -11.29
N PRO A 20 -8.52 -6.36 -12.63
CA PRO A 20 -9.15 -5.39 -13.54
C PRO A 20 -10.62 -5.13 -13.24
N ASP A 21 -11.33 -6.13 -12.70
CA ASP A 21 -12.72 -6.05 -12.27
C ASP A 21 -12.93 -6.90 -11.01
N PRO A 22 -12.70 -6.37 -9.80
CA PRO A 22 -12.76 -7.15 -8.57
C PRO A 22 -14.09 -7.89 -8.35
N SER A 23 -15.20 -7.40 -8.93
CA SER A 23 -16.51 -8.05 -8.85
C SER A 23 -16.58 -9.39 -9.60
N LYS A 24 -15.68 -9.62 -10.56
CA LYS A 24 -15.57 -10.85 -11.37
C LYS A 24 -14.38 -11.73 -10.99
N ALA A 25 -13.65 -11.40 -9.93
CA ALA A 25 -12.52 -12.22 -9.51
C ALA A 25 -13.02 -13.60 -9.06
N LEU A 26 -12.37 -14.67 -9.56
CA LEU A 26 -12.71 -16.06 -9.20
C LEU A 26 -12.32 -16.41 -7.76
N SER A 27 -11.48 -15.58 -7.13
CA SER A 27 -11.03 -15.68 -5.75
C SER A 27 -10.79 -14.29 -5.21
N ASP A 28 -11.15 -14.08 -3.94
CA ASP A 28 -10.87 -12.91 -3.10
C ASP A 28 -11.14 -11.51 -3.70
N GLY A 29 -12.13 -11.39 -4.60
CA GLY A 29 -12.52 -10.13 -5.24
C GLY A 29 -12.73 -8.94 -4.29
N PRO A 30 -13.43 -9.09 -3.15
CA PRO A 30 -13.63 -7.98 -2.21
C PRO A 30 -12.36 -7.40 -1.60
N ASN A 31 -11.25 -8.16 -1.55
CA ASN A 31 -9.97 -7.71 -1.03
C ASN A 31 -9.00 -7.23 -2.12
N ALA A 32 -9.24 -7.59 -3.39
CA ALA A 32 -8.42 -7.16 -4.52
C ALA A 32 -8.64 -5.68 -4.84
N TRP A 33 -7.55 -4.93 -4.99
CA TRP A 33 -7.59 -3.53 -5.39
C TRP A 33 -7.94 -3.39 -6.89
N PRO A 34 -8.82 -2.46 -7.30
CA PRO A 34 -9.05 -2.18 -8.72
C PRO A 34 -7.75 -1.78 -9.43
N LEU A 35 -7.41 -2.48 -10.51
CA LEU A 35 -6.11 -2.31 -11.19
C LEU A 35 -5.92 -0.90 -11.77
N ASP A 36 -6.99 -0.30 -12.28
CA ASP A 36 -7.01 1.06 -12.81
C ASP A 36 -6.75 2.14 -11.75
N GLN A 37 -6.90 1.82 -10.47
CA GLN A 37 -6.62 2.70 -9.33
C GLN A 37 -5.27 2.40 -8.66
N MET A 38 -4.47 1.46 -9.19
CA MET A 38 -3.22 1.05 -8.57
C MET A 38 -2.17 2.17 -8.60
N GLU A 39 -2.08 2.92 -9.70
CA GLU A 39 -1.11 4.02 -9.85
C GLU A 39 -1.30 5.09 -8.76
N ALA A 40 -2.51 5.64 -8.62
CA ALA A 40 -2.82 6.64 -7.61
C ALA A 40 -2.59 6.14 -6.17
N LEU A 41 -2.84 4.85 -5.90
CA LEU A 41 -2.49 4.23 -4.63
C LEU A 41 -0.97 4.24 -4.42
N LEU A 42 -0.20 3.73 -5.38
CA LEU A 42 1.26 3.63 -5.29
C LEU A 42 1.93 5.00 -5.14
N GLU A 43 1.48 6.02 -5.87
CA GLU A 43 1.96 7.40 -5.71
C GLU A 43 1.83 7.86 -4.25
N THR A 44 0.63 7.70 -3.68
CA THR A 44 0.38 8.05 -2.27
C THR A 44 1.29 7.27 -1.31
N LEU A 45 1.50 5.97 -1.57
CA LEU A 45 2.36 5.13 -0.72
C LEU A 45 3.84 5.50 -0.86
N MET A 46 4.30 5.86 -2.06
CA MET A 46 5.68 6.29 -2.28
C MET A 46 5.99 7.61 -1.57
N GLU A 47 5.05 8.56 -1.58
CA GLU A 47 5.19 9.82 -0.83
C GLU A 47 5.29 9.58 0.68
N LEU A 48 4.42 8.70 1.22
CA LEU A 48 4.47 8.31 2.62
C LEU A 48 5.79 7.62 2.97
N ASP A 49 6.24 6.67 2.15
CA ASP A 49 7.48 5.92 2.35
C ASP A 49 8.70 6.86 2.40
N ALA A 50 8.76 7.81 1.46
CA ALA A 50 9.83 8.81 1.39
C ALA A 50 9.88 9.66 2.66
N VAL A 51 8.73 10.16 3.14
CA VAL A 51 8.66 10.96 4.37
C VAL A 51 9.06 10.13 5.59
N THR A 52 8.50 8.92 5.72
CA THR A 52 8.77 8.02 6.85
C THR A 52 10.25 7.64 6.94
N LYS A 53 10.91 7.34 5.81
CA LYS A 53 12.31 6.92 5.78
C LYS A 53 13.30 8.09 5.85
N LYS A 54 12.91 9.31 5.47
CA LYS A 54 13.79 10.50 5.47
C LYS A 54 14.41 10.80 6.83
N HIS A 55 13.66 10.63 7.91
CA HIS A 55 14.12 11.03 9.24
C HIS A 55 14.76 9.89 10.04
N GLY A 56 14.78 8.66 9.51
CA GLY A 56 15.09 7.45 10.27
C GLY A 56 14.10 7.26 11.42
N PHE A 57 13.70 6.02 11.72
CA PHE A 57 12.96 5.82 12.96
C PHE A 57 13.87 6.17 14.13
N SER A 58 13.47 7.16 14.94
CA SER A 58 14.08 7.40 16.23
C SER A 58 13.98 6.09 17.00
N ARG A 59 15.11 5.41 17.17
CA ARG A 59 15.17 4.24 18.04
C ARG A 59 14.96 4.80 19.43
N PHE A 60 13.73 4.72 19.93
CA PHE A 60 13.49 4.68 21.37
C PHE A 60 14.05 3.33 21.84
N ALA A 61 15.36 3.27 21.98
CA ALA A 61 16.12 2.21 22.62
C ALA A 61 16.86 2.82 23.79
#